data_AF-A0A7Y2PKZ4-F1
#
_entry.id   AF-A0A7Y2PKZ4-F1
#
_cell.length_a   1.000
_cell.length_b   1.000
_cell.length_c   1.000
_cell.angle_alpha   90.00
_cell.angle_beta   90.00
_cell.angle_gamma   90.00
#
_symmetry.space_group_name_H-M   'P 1'
#
loop_
_entity.id
_entity.type
_entity.pdbx_description
1 polymer ?
#
loop_
_entity_poly.entity_id
_entity_poly.type
_entity_poly.pdbx_seq_one_letter_code
_entity_poly.pdbx_strand_id
1 'polypeptide(L)'
;DQFEVIYEQKVANGKTVGTGNILSARFTNRGKTYTAVRYTNKQGVSNYYTADGSSMRKAFIRTPVDFARISSRFSSGRKHPILNKIRAHKGVDYAAPRGTPIKAAGDGKVLLAGRRGGYGNTVIIQHGNTYRTLYGHMQ
;
A
#
# COMPACT_ATOMS: atom_id res chain seq x y z
N ASP A 1 -18.33 -18.54 8.18
CA ASP A 1 -17.46 -18.03 7.10
C ASP A 1 -17.28 -19.09 6.04
N GLN A 2 -17.21 -18.69 4.77
CA GLN A 2 -17.04 -19.59 3.62
C GLN A 2 -15.99 -19.01 2.67
N PHE A 3 -15.16 -19.86 2.07
CA PHE A 3 -14.26 -19.45 1.00
C PHE A 3 -14.33 -20.44 -0.18
N GLU A 4 -14.18 -19.91 -1.39
CA GLU A 4 -14.08 -20.66 -2.63
C GLU A 4 -12.81 -20.18 -3.37
N VAL A 5 -12.02 -21.09 -3.93
CA VAL A 5 -10.79 -20.74 -4.65
C VAL A 5 -10.70 -21.57 -5.92
N ILE A 6 -10.51 -20.88 -7.05
CA ILE A 6 -10.13 -21.49 -8.33
C ILE A 6 -8.67 -21.17 -8.55
N TYR A 7 -7.84 -22.19 -8.77
CA TYR A 7 -6.39 -22.04 -8.93
C TYR A 7 -5.86 -23.00 -9.99
N GLU A 8 -4.69 -22.68 -10.53
CA GLU A 8 -4.01 -23.54 -11.49
C GLU A 8 -3.38 -24.75 -10.79
N GLN A 9 -3.50 -25.92 -11.41
CA GLN A 9 -2.82 -27.13 -10.97
C GLN A 9 -1.72 -27.49 -11.98
N LYS A 10 -0.49 -27.70 -11.49
CA LYS A 10 0.64 -28.13 -12.31
C LYS A 10 0.70 -29.64 -12.29
N VAL A 11 0.64 -30.26 -13.47
CA VAL A 11 0.64 -31.71 -13.65
C VAL A 11 1.85 -32.09 -14.51
N ALA A 12 2.59 -33.11 -14.08
CA ALA A 12 3.64 -33.74 -14.88
C ALA A 12 3.46 -35.25 -14.80
N ASN A 13 3.51 -35.93 -15.96
CA ASN A 13 3.33 -37.39 -16.06
C ASN A 13 2.04 -37.89 -15.37
N GLY A 14 0.93 -37.16 -15.53
CA GLY A 14 -0.36 -37.49 -14.92
C GLY A 14 -0.43 -37.28 -13.41
N LYS A 15 0.66 -36.83 -12.76
CA LYS A 15 0.71 -36.54 -11.33
C LYS A 15 0.75 -35.04 -11.07
N THR A 16 0.01 -34.60 -10.07
CA THR A 16 0.09 -33.24 -9.57
C THR A 16 1.46 -32.99 -8.97
N VAL A 17 2.19 -32.03 -9.52
CA VAL A 17 3.53 -31.63 -9.05
C VAL A 17 3.54 -30.27 -8.37
N GLY A 18 2.40 -29.57 -8.34
CA GLY A 18 2.23 -28.35 -7.56
C GLY A 18 1.01 -27.55 -7.97
N THR A 19 0.94 -26.33 -7.44
CA THR A 19 -0.10 -25.35 -7.78
C THR A 19 0.53 -24.13 -8.47
N GLY A 20 -0.28 -23.42 -9.24
CA GLY A 20 0.05 -22.17 -9.89
C GLY A 20 -0.71 -21.00 -9.27
N ASN A 21 -1.13 -20.07 -10.11
CA ASN A 21 -1.81 -18.85 -9.67
C ASN A 21 -3.24 -19.15 -9.20
N ILE A 22 -3.74 -18.34 -8.27
CA ILE A 22 -5.17 -18.26 -8.00
C ILE A 22 -5.80 -17.48 -9.15
N LEU A 23 -6.79 -18.09 -9.81
CA LEU A 23 -7.55 -17.47 -10.89
C LEU A 23 -8.71 -16.65 -10.32
N SER A 24 -9.36 -17.16 -9.28
CA SER A 24 -10.34 -16.38 -8.51
C SER A 24 -10.44 -16.88 -7.08
N ALA A 25 -10.78 -15.98 -6.16
CA ALA A 25 -11.14 -16.32 -4.79
C ALA A 25 -12.42 -15.59 -4.39
N ARG A 26 -13.26 -16.26 -3.62
CA ARG A 26 -14.44 -15.68 -2.97
C ARG A 26 -14.35 -15.94 -1.48
N PHE A 27 -14.65 -14.92 -0.68
CA PHE A 27 -14.68 -15.02 0.77
C PHE A 27 -15.94 -14.36 1.32
N THR A 28 -16.74 -15.11 2.07
CA THR A 28 -17.96 -14.62 2.70
C THR A 28 -17.78 -14.62 4.21
N ASN A 29 -17.84 -13.42 4.79
CA ASN A 29 -17.75 -13.19 6.23
C ASN A 29 -18.93 -12.34 6.68
N ARG A 30 -19.70 -12.83 7.65
CA ARG A 30 -20.89 -12.14 8.21
C ARG A 30 -21.85 -11.63 7.11
N GLY A 31 -22.12 -12.45 6.10
CA GLY A 31 -23.01 -12.12 4.98
C GLY A 31 -22.40 -11.19 3.93
N LYS A 32 -21.18 -10.68 4.12
CA LYS A 32 -20.48 -9.86 3.12
C LYS A 32 -19.52 -10.71 2.30
N THR A 33 -19.70 -10.68 0.98
CA THR A 33 -18.91 -11.44 0.01
C THR A 33 -17.84 -10.55 -0.62
N TYR A 34 -16.61 -11.03 -0.63
CA TYR A 34 -15.47 -10.43 -1.32
C TYR A 34 -15.04 -11.36 -2.44
N THR A 35 -14.94 -10.84 -3.67
CA THR A 35 -14.49 -11.60 -4.83
C THR A 35 -13.23 -10.97 -5.38
N ALA A 36 -12.22 -11.80 -5.65
CA ALA A 36 -10.98 -11.44 -6.31
C ALA A 36 -10.85 -12.26 -7.59
N VAL A 37 -10.62 -11.61 -8.72
CA VAL A 37 -10.43 -12.24 -10.04
C VAL A 37 -9.08 -11.81 -10.60
N ARG A 38 -8.26 -12.78 -11.00
CA ARG A 38 -6.98 -12.52 -11.65
C ARG A 38 -7.21 -12.15 -13.11
N TYR A 39 -6.66 -11.02 -13.53
CA TYR A 39 -6.69 -10.56 -14.92
C TYR A 39 -5.30 -10.15 -15.38
N THR A 40 -4.93 -10.59 -16.58
CA THR A 40 -3.69 -10.21 -17.27
C THR A 40 -4.04 -9.23 -18.38
N ASN A 41 -3.47 -8.03 -18.32
CA ASN A 41 -3.70 -7.01 -19.35
C ASN A 41 -2.93 -7.31 -20.64
N LYS A 42 -3.16 -6.50 -21.69
CA LYS A 42 -2.49 -6.62 -22.99
C LYS A 42 -0.96 -6.53 -22.92
N GLN A 43 -0.41 -5.95 -21.85
CA GLN A 43 1.03 -5.82 -21.60
C GLN A 43 1.59 -7.01 -20.81
N GLY A 44 0.80 -8.06 -20.55
CA GLY A 44 1.24 -9.25 -19.81
C GLY A 44 1.29 -9.07 -18.29
N VAL A 45 0.80 -7.94 -17.76
CA VAL A 45 0.79 -7.68 -16.31
C VAL A 45 -0.48 -8.25 -15.69
N SER A 46 -0.31 -9.20 -14.77
CA SER A 46 -1.43 -9.79 -14.03
C SER A 46 -1.66 -9.09 -12.68
N ASN A 47 -2.91 -8.71 -12.39
CA ASN A 47 -3.33 -8.22 -11.08
C ASN A 47 -4.66 -8.87 -10.66
N TYR A 48 -5.11 -8.61 -9.44
CA TYR A 48 -6.43 -9.00 -8.96
C TYR A 48 -7.38 -7.81 -8.96
N TYR A 49 -8.63 -8.09 -9.30
CA TYR A 49 -9.71 -7.13 -9.42
C TYR A 49 -10.94 -7.66 -8.71
N THR A 50 -11.81 -6.77 -8.27
CA THR A 50 -13.13 -7.13 -7.77
C THR A 50 -14.01 -7.61 -8.94
N ALA A 51 -15.19 -8.17 -8.63
CA ALA A 51 -16.10 -8.68 -9.67
C ALA A 51 -16.57 -7.60 -10.66
N ASP A 52 -16.62 -6.33 -10.23
CA ASP A 52 -16.94 -5.15 -11.03
C ASP A 52 -15.73 -4.56 -11.78
N GLY A 53 -14.55 -5.18 -11.68
CA GLY A 53 -13.34 -4.73 -12.39
C GLY A 53 -12.56 -3.63 -11.67
N SER A 54 -12.96 -3.23 -10.46
CA SER A 54 -12.17 -2.31 -9.63
C SER A 54 -10.85 -2.99 -9.19
N SER A 55 -9.75 -2.25 -9.26
CA SER A 55 -8.44 -2.84 -8.91
C SER A 55 -8.38 -3.18 -7.42
N MET A 56 -8.00 -4.42 -7.10
CA MET A 56 -7.65 -4.82 -5.73
C MET A 56 -6.20 -4.51 -5.38
N ARG A 57 -5.42 -3.93 -6.31
CA ARG A 57 -4.21 -3.21 -5.90
C ARG A 57 -4.69 -2.10 -4.99
N LYS A 58 -4.26 -2.15 -3.73
CA LYS A 58 -4.49 -1.07 -2.76
C LYS A 58 -4.10 0.25 -3.43
N ALA A 59 -5.09 1.05 -3.77
CA ALA A 59 -4.89 2.34 -4.38
C ALA A 59 -4.19 3.21 -3.34
N PHE A 60 -2.91 3.49 -3.55
CA PHE A 60 -2.24 4.51 -2.76
C PHE A 60 -2.70 5.87 -3.30
N ILE A 61 -3.45 6.65 -2.51
CA ILE A 61 -3.61 8.07 -2.80
C ILE A 61 -2.21 8.71 -2.73
N ARG A 62 -1.87 9.44 -3.79
CA ARG A 62 -0.53 10.02 -3.97
C ARG A 62 -0.26 11.19 -3.02
N THR A 63 -1.33 11.85 -2.59
CA THR A 63 -1.27 13.01 -1.71
C THR A 63 -2.20 12.76 -0.51
N PRO A 64 -1.66 12.43 0.67
CA PRO A 64 -2.45 12.13 1.86
C PRO A 64 -2.99 13.38 2.60
N VAL A 65 -2.72 14.58 2.09
CA VAL A 65 -3.14 15.86 2.68
C VAL A 65 -3.76 16.74 1.60
N ASP A 66 -5.01 17.14 1.77
CA ASP A 66 -5.71 17.97 0.79
C ASP A 66 -5.06 19.37 0.71
N PHE A 67 -4.94 19.93 -0.50
CA PHE A 67 -4.43 21.28 -0.78
C PHE A 67 -3.01 21.61 -0.25
N ALA A 68 -2.22 20.60 0.10
CA ALA A 68 -0.86 20.81 0.59
C ALA A 68 0.15 21.00 -0.55
N ARG A 69 1.01 22.02 -0.42
CA ARG A 69 2.17 22.18 -1.32
C ARG A 69 3.31 21.27 -0.86
N ILE A 70 4.02 20.66 -1.80
CA ILE A 70 5.24 19.91 -1.48
C ILE A 70 6.34 20.93 -1.15
N SER A 71 6.75 20.99 0.11
CA SER A 71 7.86 21.85 0.54
C SER A 71 9.22 21.17 0.38
N SER A 72 9.27 19.83 0.46
CA SER A 72 10.47 19.05 0.17
C SER A 72 10.14 17.70 -0.43
N ARG A 73 10.86 17.31 -1.49
CA ARG A 73 10.71 16.00 -2.14
C ARG A 73 11.63 14.96 -1.50
N PHE A 74 11.35 13.70 -1.75
CA PHE A 74 12.26 12.61 -1.45
C PHE A 74 13.59 12.84 -2.17
N SER A 75 14.70 12.59 -1.47
CA SER A 75 16.02 12.65 -2.06
C SER A 75 16.96 11.69 -1.33
N SER A 76 17.67 10.85 -2.08
CA SER A 76 18.74 10.01 -1.55
C SER A 76 20.01 10.82 -1.19
N GLY A 77 20.10 12.09 -1.61
CA GLY A 77 21.26 12.92 -1.39
C GLY A 77 20.99 14.42 -1.46
N ARG A 78 20.28 14.97 -0.47
CA ARG A 78 20.07 16.41 -0.36
C ARG A 78 21.30 17.07 0.26
N LYS A 79 21.95 17.99 -0.46
CA LYS A 79 23.05 18.79 0.07
C LYS A 79 22.50 19.78 1.11
N HIS A 80 23.00 19.72 2.34
CA HIS A 80 22.62 20.66 3.39
C HIS A 80 23.24 22.03 3.10
N PRO A 81 22.44 23.10 2.88
CA PRO A 81 22.93 24.37 2.34
C PRO A 81 23.96 25.07 3.24
N ILE A 82 23.93 24.80 4.54
CA ILE A 82 24.84 25.42 5.53
C ILE A 82 26.01 24.50 5.93
N LEU A 83 25.83 23.18 5.87
CA LEU A 83 26.79 22.23 6.45
C LEU A 83 27.62 21.51 5.38
N ASN A 84 27.33 21.71 4.09
CA ASN A 84 27.93 21.03 2.94
C ASN A 84 27.93 19.49 3.01
N LYS A 85 27.11 18.88 3.88
CA LYS A 85 26.93 17.43 3.99
C LYS A 85 25.74 16.96 3.18
N ILE A 86 25.87 15.81 2.54
CA ILE A 86 24.76 15.13 1.88
C ILE A 86 23.95 14.37 2.95
N ARG A 87 22.65 14.66 3.03
CA ARG A 87 21.71 13.94 3.90
C ARG A 87 20.52 13.44 3.08
N ALA A 88 20.17 12.18 3.25
CA ALA A 88 18.99 11.60 2.61
C ALA A 88 17.72 12.15 3.27
N HIS A 89 16.79 12.67 2.46
CA HIS A 89 15.42 12.91 2.85
C HIS A 89 14.56 11.72 2.42
N LYS A 90 14.26 10.81 3.37
CA LYS A 90 13.57 9.54 3.11
C LYS A 90 12.03 9.66 3.11
N GLY A 91 11.50 10.85 2.81
CA GLY A 91 10.07 11.16 2.81
C GLY A 91 9.73 12.31 1.87
N VAL A 92 8.47 12.73 1.88
CA VAL A 92 7.98 13.93 1.19
C VAL A 92 7.34 14.82 2.24
N ASP A 93 7.74 16.09 2.28
CA ASP A 93 7.19 17.08 3.20
C ASP A 93 6.08 17.85 2.50
N TYR A 94 4.91 17.83 3.13
CA TYR A 94 3.73 18.58 2.74
C TYR A 94 3.55 19.75 3.72
N ALA A 95 3.64 20.98 3.23
CA ALA A 95 3.34 22.15 4.05
C ALA A 95 1.83 22.37 4.08
N ALA A 96 1.25 22.31 5.28
CA ALA A 96 -0.18 22.50 5.54
C ALA A 96 -0.40 23.17 6.91
N PRO A 97 -1.53 23.88 7.11
CA PRO A 97 -1.89 24.44 8.42
C PRO A 97 -1.92 23.39 9.53
N ARG A 98 -1.67 23.85 10.77
CA ARG A 98 -1.81 23.06 11.99
C ARG A 98 -3.21 22.41 12.06
N GLY A 99 -3.28 21.11 12.35
CA GLY A 99 -4.55 20.37 12.45
C GLY A 99 -5.16 19.93 11.12
N THR A 100 -4.48 20.14 9.98
CA THR A 100 -4.97 19.64 8.68
C THR A 100 -5.13 18.12 8.72
N PRO A 101 -6.31 17.56 8.37
CA PRO A 101 -6.52 16.12 8.36
C PRO A 101 -5.52 15.39 7.44
N ILE A 102 -4.94 14.30 7.97
CA ILE A 102 -4.03 13.43 7.23
C ILE A 102 -4.76 12.11 6.96
N LYS A 103 -4.94 11.80 5.68
CA LYS A 103 -5.59 10.57 5.22
C LYS A 103 -4.56 9.45 5.09
N ALA A 104 -4.98 8.22 5.38
CA ALA A 104 -4.17 7.06 5.04
C ALA A 104 -4.03 6.98 3.51
N ALA A 105 -2.80 6.75 3.05
CA ALA A 105 -2.49 6.59 1.64
C ALA A 105 -3.27 5.40 1.05
N GLY A 106 -3.59 4.37 1.82
CA GLY A 106 -4.47 3.30 1.38
C GLY A 106 -4.83 2.35 2.51
N ASP A 107 -5.61 1.32 2.20
CA ASP A 107 -6.07 0.36 3.20
C ASP A 107 -4.90 -0.35 3.89
N GLY A 108 -4.98 -0.53 5.21
CA GLY A 108 -3.90 -1.17 5.93
C GLY A 108 -4.17 -1.37 7.41
N LYS A 109 -3.17 -1.94 8.08
CA LYS A 109 -3.17 -2.15 9.53
C LYS A 109 -2.23 -1.13 10.18
N VAL A 110 -2.72 -0.42 11.19
CA VAL A 110 -1.87 0.44 12.03
C VAL A 110 -0.88 -0.45 12.78
N LEU A 111 0.42 -0.22 12.55
CA LEU A 111 1.50 -0.87 13.28
C LEU A 111 1.95 -0.05 14.50
N LEU A 112 1.84 1.28 14.39
CA LEU A 112 2.22 2.22 15.44
C LEU A 112 1.33 3.46 15.36
N ALA A 113 0.88 3.93 16.52
CA ALA A 113 0.29 5.25 16.73
C ALA A 113 0.86 5.80 18.05
N GLY A 114 1.76 6.79 17.96
CA GLY A 114 2.47 7.33 19.13
C GLY A 114 3.73 8.12 18.76
N ARG A 115 4.55 8.47 19.75
CA ARG A 115 5.80 9.22 19.49
C ARG A 115 6.91 8.32 18.93
N ARG A 116 7.63 8.80 17.90
CA ARG A 116 8.77 8.08 17.30
C ARG A 116 9.96 9.02 17.03
N GLY A 117 10.79 9.24 18.05
CA GLY A 117 12.03 10.00 17.93
C GLY A 117 11.85 11.35 17.22
N GLY A 118 12.71 11.63 16.24
CA GLY A 118 12.69 12.87 15.46
C GLY A 118 11.41 13.10 14.63
N TYR A 119 10.57 12.09 14.41
CA TYR A 119 9.29 12.26 13.71
C TYR A 119 8.18 12.82 14.62
N GLY A 120 8.37 12.94 15.94
CA GLY A 120 7.30 13.37 16.84
C GLY A 120 6.11 12.39 16.86
N ASN A 121 4.87 12.90 16.97
CA ASN A 121 3.67 12.05 16.86
C ASN A 121 3.61 11.44 15.46
N THR A 122 3.51 10.13 15.42
CA THR A 122 3.69 9.33 14.21
C THR A 122 2.64 8.24 14.13
N VAL A 123 2.15 7.98 12.91
CA VAL A 123 1.39 6.77 12.57
C VAL A 123 2.13 5.99 11.49
N ILE A 124 2.22 4.67 11.64
CA ILE A 124 2.77 3.76 10.63
C ILE A 124 1.70 2.76 10.23
N ILE A 125 1.43 2.64 8.93
CA ILE A 125 0.43 1.72 8.39
C ILE A 125 1.10 0.69 7.49
N GLN A 126 0.81 -0.59 7.72
CA GLN A 126 1.21 -1.70 6.85
C GLN A 126 0.13 -1.95 5.79
N HIS A 127 0.54 -2.01 4.52
CA HIS A 127 -0.33 -2.25 3.38
C HIS A 127 0.05 -3.58 2.71
N GLY A 128 -0.69 -4.64 3.07
CA GLY A 128 -0.36 -6.00 2.58
C GLY A 128 0.97 -6.46 3.19
N ASN A 129 1.77 -7.25 2.46
CA ASN A 129 3.03 -7.80 2.99
C ASN A 129 4.25 -6.91 2.72
N THR A 130 4.18 -6.04 1.71
CA THR A 130 5.39 -5.38 1.16
C THR A 130 5.54 -3.93 1.60
N TYR A 131 4.44 -3.17 1.68
CA TYR A 131 4.51 -1.71 1.77
C TYR A 131 4.16 -1.19 3.16
N ARG A 132 4.85 -0.12 3.59
CA ARG A 132 4.52 0.66 4.78
C ARG A 132 4.49 2.14 4.42
N THR A 133 3.55 2.86 5.00
CA THR A 133 3.55 4.33 5.00
C THR A 133 3.77 4.85 6.41
N LEU A 134 4.42 6.02 6.50
CA LEU A 134 4.70 6.71 7.75
C LEU A 134 4.20 8.15 7.63
N TYR A 135 3.44 8.59 8.62
CA TYR A 135 2.95 9.95 8.76
C TYR A 135 3.58 10.52 10.02
N GLY A 136 4.51 11.46 9.86
CA GLY A 136 5.25 12.08 10.97
C GLY A 136 4.76 13.50 11.24
N HIS A 137 5.19 14.06 12.37
CA HIS A 137 4.91 15.42 12.81
C HIS A 137 3.41 15.72 12.95
N MET A 138 2.63 14.70 13.28
CA MET A 138 1.19 14.81 13.52
C MET A 138 0.91 15.57 14.82
N GLN A 139 -0.34 15.96 15.03
CA GLN A 139 -0.78 16.63 16.26
C GLN A 139 -2.06 16.04 16.79
#